data_AF-G3BBV0-F1
#
_entry.id   AF-G3BBV0-F1
#
_cell.length_a   1.000
_cell.length_b   1.000
_cell.length_c   1.000
_cell.angle_alpha   90.00
_cell.angle_beta   90.00
_cell.angle_gamma   90.00
#
_symmetry.space_group_name_H-M   'P 1'
#
loop_
_entity.id
_entity.type
_entity.pdbx_description
1 polymer ?
#
loop_
_entity_poly.entity_id
_entity_poly.type
_entity_poly.pdbx_seq_one_letter_code
_entity_poly.pdbx_strand_id
1 'polypeptide(L)'
;MSHYSQVKHKLIDTYSQRCLQKLSDTTRTKGPIVQARLSPKDRRFVSQLIGLVSQVEHYRNPVHLDKALDAVDLAKIYEGVDKREQQKPQAPDSSLQYEDLVVLELLHYFKNHFFKWITKPECPRCTKDGDNIVPQGVTGPPSQNPDGISRVEKYRCRTCSVAIEFPRYNSAVKLLETRQGRCGEWVNCFMLISQAVLGPEAQMRYVWNNEDHVWCEYYSSGLKRWVHLDPCEAAFDEPSLYTDNWGKAMSWVVGVNHSYMVDLSHKYITNSNKTIDKSRVVDNVWAVESTIRLMAFQMLLKYYQLNIEPLSVSKAEKLSLFYYKCLVVYGSELNKSPTSTKSAVTRTATTGRQTGGPEWTTARGESG
;
A
#
# COMPACT_ATOMS: atom_id res chain seq x y z
N MET A 1 37.12 -19.99 8.19
CA MET A 1 36.14 -19.18 7.41
C MET A 1 36.84 -18.70 6.14
N SER A 2 36.26 -18.93 4.96
CA SER A 2 36.97 -18.75 3.67
C SER A 2 37.23 -17.26 3.36
N HIS A 3 38.33 -16.98 2.65
CA HIS A 3 38.72 -15.65 2.17
C HIS A 3 37.54 -14.88 1.53
N TYR A 4 36.68 -15.59 0.77
CA TYR A 4 35.49 -15.02 0.14
C TYR A 4 34.46 -14.45 1.11
N SER A 5 34.30 -15.03 2.30
CA SER A 5 33.39 -14.49 3.32
C SER A 5 33.85 -13.12 3.80
N GLN A 6 35.16 -12.95 4.03
CA GLN A 6 35.74 -11.68 4.44
C GLN A 6 35.61 -10.62 3.35
N VAL A 7 35.86 -11.00 2.08
CA VAL A 7 35.68 -10.09 0.93
C VAL A 7 34.20 -9.67 0.80
N LYS A 8 33.26 -10.60 0.96
CA LYS A 8 31.81 -10.31 0.93
C LYS A 8 31.43 -9.26 1.96
N HIS A 9 31.83 -9.43 3.23
CA HIS A 9 31.53 -8.45 4.29
C HIS A 9 32.12 -7.08 3.98
N LYS A 10 33.40 -7.02 3.59
CA LYS A 10 34.08 -5.76 3.24
C LYS A 10 33.40 -5.04 2.07
N LEU A 11 32.91 -5.79 1.08
CA LEU A 11 32.17 -5.23 -0.05
C LEU A 11 30.83 -4.62 0.40
N ILE A 12 30.06 -5.35 1.22
CA ILE A 12 28.77 -4.88 1.75
C ILE A 12 28.96 -3.59 2.55
N ASP A 13 29.95 -3.56 3.44
CA ASP A 13 30.22 -2.40 4.29
C ASP A 13 30.61 -1.18 3.45
N THR A 14 31.56 -1.37 2.52
CA THR A 14 32.05 -0.29 1.64
C THR A 14 30.93 0.25 0.76
N TYR A 15 30.12 -0.65 0.17
CA TYR A 15 29.00 -0.27 -0.68
C TYR A 15 27.95 0.53 0.11
N SER A 16 27.55 0.01 1.28
CA SER A 16 26.52 0.63 2.12
C SER A 16 26.95 2.01 2.62
N GLN A 17 28.21 2.15 3.02
CA GLN A 17 28.77 3.44 3.43
C GLN A 17 28.80 4.45 2.28
N ARG A 18 29.20 4.02 1.06
CA ARG A 18 29.14 4.89 -0.13
C ARG A 18 27.72 5.28 -0.49
N CYS A 19 26.76 4.37 -0.36
CA CYS A 19 25.35 4.67 -0.55
C CYS A 19 24.88 5.74 0.45
N LEU A 20 25.15 5.59 1.75
CA LEU A 20 24.80 6.60 2.76
C LEU A 20 25.39 7.97 2.44
N GLN A 21 26.67 8.03 2.05
CA GLN A 21 27.29 9.29 1.63
C GLN A 21 26.56 9.92 0.44
N LYS A 22 26.28 9.13 -0.60
CA LYS A 22 25.54 9.59 -1.78
C LYS A 22 24.13 10.07 -1.44
N LEU A 23 23.41 9.38 -0.55
CA LEU A 23 22.09 9.76 -0.08
C LEU A 23 22.13 11.14 0.60
N SER A 24 23.08 11.33 1.52
CA SER A 24 23.32 12.61 2.21
C SER A 24 23.65 13.74 1.26
N ASP A 25 24.65 13.55 0.38
CA ASP A 25 25.10 14.58 -0.55
C ASP A 25 24.01 14.97 -1.56
N THR A 26 23.27 14.00 -2.08
CA THR A 26 22.17 14.24 -3.02
C THR A 26 21.03 15.01 -2.36
N THR A 27 20.66 14.62 -1.13
CA THR A 27 19.59 15.27 -0.37
C THR A 27 19.91 16.75 -0.13
N ARG A 28 21.16 17.06 0.23
CA ARG A 28 21.62 18.43 0.47
C ARG A 28 21.69 19.29 -0.81
N THR A 29 22.16 18.71 -1.91
CA THR A 29 22.53 19.50 -3.11
C THR A 29 21.45 19.59 -4.17
N LYS A 30 20.63 18.53 -4.36
CA LYS A 30 19.68 18.45 -5.48
C LYS A 30 18.27 18.89 -5.12
N GLY A 31 17.91 18.91 -3.83
CA GLY A 31 16.56 19.27 -3.39
C GLY A 31 16.04 20.60 -3.93
N PRO A 32 16.76 21.71 -3.69
CA PRO A 32 16.33 23.03 -4.18
C PRO A 32 16.18 23.09 -5.70
N ILE A 33 17.09 22.42 -6.43
CA ILE A 33 17.12 22.42 -7.91
C ILE A 33 15.89 21.72 -8.48
N VAL A 34 15.53 20.57 -7.91
CA VAL A 34 14.35 19.81 -8.35
C VAL A 34 13.07 20.59 -8.03
N GLN A 35 12.97 21.14 -6.82
CA GLN A 35 11.78 21.91 -6.40
C GLN A 35 11.56 23.17 -7.25
N ALA A 36 12.64 23.86 -7.66
CA ALA A 36 12.56 25.04 -8.51
C ALA A 36 11.97 24.75 -9.91
N ARG A 37 12.04 23.50 -10.38
CA ARG A 37 11.57 23.09 -11.71
C ARG A 37 10.11 22.61 -11.75
N LEU A 38 9.44 22.52 -10.59
CA LEU A 38 8.06 22.05 -10.51
C LEU A 38 7.08 23.17 -10.87
N SER A 39 6.19 22.90 -11.83
CA SER A 39 5.03 23.75 -12.13
C SER A 39 4.01 23.72 -10.98
N PRO A 40 3.01 24.63 -10.95
CA PRO A 40 1.90 24.53 -10.00
C PRO A 40 1.12 23.21 -10.06
N LYS A 41 1.00 22.61 -11.26
CA LYS A 41 0.36 21.29 -11.44
C LYS A 41 1.23 20.19 -10.83
N ASP A 42 2.53 20.20 -11.12
CA ASP A 42 3.49 19.23 -10.57
C ASP A 42 3.56 19.32 -9.05
N ARG A 43 3.53 20.53 -8.48
CA ARG A 43 3.52 20.74 -7.02
C ARG A 43 2.28 20.13 -6.35
N ARG A 44 1.11 20.19 -6.99
CA ARG A 44 -0.10 19.54 -6.47
C ARG A 44 0.05 18.02 -6.45
N PHE A 45 0.60 17.44 -7.52
CA PHE A 45 0.92 16.02 -7.58
C PHE A 45 1.93 15.62 -6.49
N VAL A 46 3.04 16.35 -6.36
CA VAL A 46 4.06 16.12 -5.33
C VAL A 46 3.49 16.26 -3.91
N SER A 47 2.56 17.20 -3.69
CA SER A 47 1.88 17.36 -2.40
C SER A 47 1.09 16.10 -2.01
N GLN A 48 0.44 15.44 -2.97
CA GLN A 48 -0.21 14.15 -2.72
C GLN A 48 0.80 13.08 -2.30
N LEU A 49 1.95 13.00 -2.97
CA LEU A 49 3.02 12.07 -2.60
C LEU A 49 3.57 12.31 -1.19
N ILE A 50 3.70 13.57 -0.78
CA ILE A 50 4.10 13.94 0.59
C ILE A 50 3.05 13.46 1.60
N GLY A 51 1.76 13.61 1.27
CA GLY A 51 0.67 13.07 2.09
C GLY A 51 0.76 11.56 2.31
N LEU A 52 1.14 10.79 1.28
CA LEU A 52 1.33 9.33 1.38
C LEU A 52 2.45 8.97 2.36
N VAL A 53 3.55 9.73 2.38
CA VAL A 53 4.66 9.51 3.34
C VAL A 53 4.19 9.72 4.78
N SER A 54 3.39 10.75 5.03
CA SER A 54 2.83 10.98 6.37
C SER A 54 1.86 9.86 6.78
N GLN A 55 1.09 9.33 5.83
CA GLN A 55 0.12 8.27 6.11
C GLN A 55 0.79 6.98 6.61
N VAL A 56 1.89 6.56 6.00
CA VAL A 56 2.54 5.27 6.34
C VAL A 56 3.20 5.26 7.72
N GLU A 57 3.56 6.42 8.27
CA GLU A 57 4.14 6.54 9.62
C GLU A 57 3.13 6.14 10.71
N HIS A 58 1.82 6.26 10.45
CA HIS A 58 0.79 5.93 11.43
C HIS A 58 0.62 4.43 11.67
N TYR A 59 1.03 3.57 10.73
CA TYR A 59 0.87 2.12 10.85
C TYR A 59 1.88 1.50 11.83
N ARG A 60 2.92 2.22 12.26
CA ARG A 60 3.92 1.72 13.23
C ARG A 60 3.74 2.30 14.64
N ASN A 61 2.65 3.01 14.91
CA ASN A 61 2.36 3.53 16.24
C ASN A 61 1.99 2.36 17.18
N PRO A 62 2.74 2.11 18.27
CA PRO A 62 2.50 0.96 19.15
C PRO A 62 1.07 0.92 19.71
N VAL A 63 0.51 2.07 20.11
CA VAL A 63 -0.86 2.16 20.63
C VAL A 63 -1.90 1.77 19.56
N HIS A 64 -1.63 2.09 18.29
CA HIS A 64 -2.53 1.69 17.21
C HIS A 64 -2.41 0.20 16.88
N LEU A 65 -1.19 -0.35 16.97
CA LEU A 65 -0.94 -1.78 16.79
C LEU A 65 -1.66 -2.61 17.84
N ASP A 66 -1.57 -2.21 19.12
CA ASP A 66 -2.27 -2.89 20.22
C ASP A 66 -3.79 -2.90 19.99
N LYS A 67 -4.36 -1.73 19.65
CA LYS A 67 -5.79 -1.61 19.32
C LYS A 67 -6.20 -2.49 18.14
N ALA A 68 -5.32 -2.69 17.16
CA ALA A 68 -5.60 -3.55 16.03
C ALA A 68 -5.60 -5.03 16.43
N LEU A 69 -4.67 -5.47 17.29
CA LEU A 69 -4.66 -6.82 17.85
C LEU A 69 -5.91 -7.10 18.69
N ASP A 70 -6.34 -6.14 19.52
CA ASP A 70 -7.57 -6.26 20.32
C ASP A 70 -8.84 -6.37 19.45
N ALA A 71 -8.84 -5.76 18.27
CA ALA A 71 -10.01 -5.71 17.40
C ALA A 71 -10.23 -6.98 16.57
N VAL A 72 -9.19 -7.78 16.32
CA VAL A 72 -9.23 -8.93 15.41
C VAL A 72 -9.31 -10.27 16.15
N ASP A 73 -10.01 -11.24 15.56
CA ASP A 73 -10.06 -12.61 16.07
C ASP A 73 -8.81 -13.38 15.63
N LEU A 74 -7.74 -13.24 16.41
CA LEU A 74 -6.46 -13.92 16.16
C LEU A 74 -6.62 -15.44 16.14
N ALA A 75 -7.49 -16.00 16.98
CA ALA A 75 -7.72 -17.44 17.04
C ALA A 75 -8.28 -17.95 15.70
N LYS A 76 -9.28 -17.26 15.15
CA LYS A 76 -9.85 -17.60 13.84
C LYS A 76 -8.84 -17.45 12.71
N ILE A 77 -8.02 -16.39 12.74
CA ILE A 77 -6.96 -16.19 11.73
C ILE A 77 -5.98 -17.37 11.79
N TYR A 78 -5.42 -17.69 12.95
CA TYR A 78 -4.42 -18.76 13.04
C TYR A 78 -5.01 -20.16 12.81
N GLU A 79 -6.27 -20.42 13.16
CA GLU A 79 -6.96 -21.65 12.75
C GLU A 79 -7.01 -21.79 11.21
N GLY A 80 -7.25 -20.69 10.50
CA GLY A 80 -7.19 -20.65 9.04
C GLY A 80 -5.78 -20.86 8.50
N VAL A 81 -4.76 -20.29 9.15
CA VAL A 81 -3.34 -20.49 8.80
C VAL A 81 -2.95 -21.96 8.95
N ASP A 82 -3.31 -22.60 10.06
CA ASP A 82 -3.03 -24.01 10.33
C ASP A 82 -3.65 -24.91 9.24
N LYS A 83 -4.89 -24.62 8.81
CA LYS A 83 -5.53 -25.33 7.71
C LYS A 83 -4.76 -25.16 6.40
N ARG A 84 -4.29 -23.95 6.08
CA ARG A 84 -3.48 -23.69 4.89
C ARG A 84 -2.14 -24.42 4.93
N GLU A 85 -1.52 -24.48 6.11
CA GLU A 85 -0.26 -25.19 6.30
C GLU A 85 -0.45 -26.70 6.10
N GLN A 86 -1.51 -27.29 6.64
CA GLN A 86 -1.85 -28.71 6.45
C GLN A 86 -2.15 -29.06 4.99
N GLN A 87 -2.80 -28.14 4.26
CA GLN A 87 -3.15 -28.32 2.85
C GLN A 87 -1.99 -27.98 1.89
N LYS A 88 -0.90 -27.41 2.40
CA LYS A 88 0.25 -27.02 1.60
C LYS A 88 0.86 -28.26 0.96
N PRO A 89 1.03 -28.30 -0.38
CA PRO A 89 1.68 -29.42 -1.03
C PRO A 89 3.09 -29.60 -0.46
N GLN A 90 3.45 -30.82 -0.07
CA GLN A 90 4.80 -31.20 0.39
C GLN A 90 5.84 -31.19 -0.76
N ALA A 91 5.55 -30.50 -1.85
CA ALA A 91 6.47 -30.34 -2.95
C ALA A 91 7.69 -29.51 -2.49
N PRO A 92 8.93 -29.92 -2.82
CA PRO A 92 10.15 -29.21 -2.43
C PRO A 92 10.21 -27.74 -2.89
N ASP A 93 9.31 -27.34 -3.80
CA ASP A 93 9.23 -26.02 -4.43
C ASP A 93 8.07 -25.16 -3.91
N SER A 94 7.49 -25.49 -2.74
CA SER A 94 6.52 -24.61 -2.10
C SER A 94 7.22 -23.37 -1.53
N SER A 95 7.38 -22.37 -2.41
CA SER A 95 8.13 -21.14 -2.16
C SER A 95 7.54 -20.23 -1.06
N LEU A 96 6.27 -20.44 -0.70
CA LEU A 96 5.60 -19.71 0.37
C LEU A 96 6.07 -20.19 1.75
N GLN A 97 6.39 -19.27 2.64
CA GLN A 97 6.73 -19.51 4.05
C GLN A 97 5.50 -19.30 4.94
N TYR A 98 5.63 -19.61 6.23
CA TYR A 98 4.54 -19.46 7.21
C TYR A 98 3.95 -18.04 7.21
N GLU A 99 4.79 -17.00 7.18
CA GLU A 99 4.36 -15.60 7.10
C GLU A 99 3.48 -15.34 5.86
N ASP A 100 3.78 -15.97 4.72
CA ASP A 100 2.99 -15.84 3.50
C ASP A 100 1.59 -16.48 3.68
N LEU A 101 1.49 -17.58 4.43
CA LEU A 101 0.21 -18.21 4.79
C LEU A 101 -0.61 -17.32 5.73
N VAL A 102 0.04 -16.64 6.67
CA VAL A 102 -0.60 -15.63 7.54
C VAL A 102 -1.19 -14.51 6.70
N VAL A 103 -0.46 -13.98 5.73
CA VAL A 103 -0.96 -12.91 4.84
C VAL A 103 -2.14 -13.39 3.99
N LEU A 104 -2.05 -14.59 3.41
CA LEU A 104 -3.14 -15.19 2.65
C LEU A 104 -4.42 -15.35 3.48
N GLU A 105 -4.28 -15.84 4.71
CA GLU A 105 -5.44 -15.98 5.60
C GLU A 105 -5.96 -14.63 6.08
N LEU A 106 -5.08 -13.67 6.32
CA LEU A 106 -5.49 -12.33 6.74
C LEU A 106 -6.32 -11.63 5.66
N LEU A 107 -5.95 -11.75 4.38
CA LEU A 107 -6.77 -11.27 3.25
C LEU A 107 -8.16 -11.90 3.27
N HIS A 108 -8.23 -13.22 3.45
CA HIS A 108 -9.49 -13.95 3.50
C HIS A 108 -10.36 -13.52 4.69
N TYR A 109 -9.79 -13.50 5.90
CA TYR A 109 -10.46 -13.06 7.12
C TYR A 109 -10.95 -11.62 6.99
N PHE A 110 -10.11 -10.71 6.50
CA PHE A 110 -10.46 -9.30 6.41
C PHE A 110 -11.69 -9.08 5.51
N LYS A 111 -11.67 -9.68 4.30
CA LYS A 111 -12.77 -9.54 3.32
C LYS A 111 -14.06 -10.23 3.77
N ASN A 112 -13.98 -11.41 4.36
CA ASN A 112 -15.16 -12.25 4.60
C ASN A 112 -15.72 -12.15 6.01
N HIS A 113 -14.96 -11.62 6.97
CA HIS A 113 -15.35 -11.62 8.38
C HIS A 113 -15.17 -10.27 9.08
N PHE A 114 -14.23 -9.44 8.65
CA PHE A 114 -13.91 -8.22 9.39
C PHE A 114 -14.52 -6.95 8.79
N PHE A 115 -14.38 -6.73 7.48
CA PHE A 115 -14.65 -5.43 6.86
C PHE A 115 -15.72 -5.50 5.77
N LYS A 116 -16.57 -4.48 5.68
CA LYS A 116 -17.70 -4.43 4.75
C LYS A 116 -17.55 -3.34 3.69
N TRP A 117 -17.88 -3.68 2.44
CA TRP A 117 -17.92 -2.71 1.35
C TRP A 117 -19.19 -1.86 1.41
N ILE A 118 -19.05 -0.54 1.27
CA ILE A 118 -20.18 0.40 1.28
C ILE A 118 -20.19 1.24 0.01
N THR A 119 -21.13 0.94 -0.89
CA THR A 119 -21.43 1.83 -2.03
C THR A 119 -22.36 2.97 -1.60
N LYS A 120 -23.41 2.65 -0.85
CA LYS A 120 -24.33 3.58 -0.18
C LYS A 120 -24.60 3.04 1.23
N PRO A 121 -24.68 3.89 2.27
CA PRO A 121 -24.99 3.44 3.62
C PRO A 121 -26.43 2.90 3.71
N GLU A 122 -26.68 1.98 4.62
CA GLU A 122 -28.05 1.55 4.96
C GLU A 122 -28.78 2.65 5.75
N CYS A 123 -30.11 2.71 5.63
CA CYS A 123 -30.92 3.59 6.46
C CYS A 123 -30.92 3.13 7.92
N PRO A 124 -30.46 3.96 8.88
CA PRO A 124 -30.39 3.57 10.29
C PRO A 124 -31.76 3.43 10.96
N ARG A 125 -32.84 3.90 10.32
CA ARG A 125 -34.21 3.84 10.88
C ARG A 125 -35.02 2.66 10.34
N CYS A 126 -34.99 2.42 9.04
CA CYS A 126 -35.86 1.42 8.38
C CYS A 126 -35.09 0.31 7.66
N THR A 127 -33.75 0.29 7.82
CA THR A 127 -32.83 -0.73 7.29
C THR A 127 -32.90 -0.95 5.77
N LYS A 128 -33.56 -0.05 5.03
CA LYS A 128 -33.57 -0.05 3.56
C LYS A 128 -32.22 0.44 3.05
N ASP A 129 -31.81 -0.09 1.91
CA ASP A 129 -30.53 0.16 1.26
C ASP A 129 -30.69 0.38 -0.26
N GLY A 130 -29.58 0.37 -1.00
CA GLY A 130 -29.56 0.44 -2.45
C GLY A 130 -30.22 1.72 -2.99
N ASP A 131 -31.22 1.55 -3.85
CA ASP A 131 -31.93 2.66 -4.50
C ASP A 131 -32.85 3.45 -3.58
N ASN A 132 -33.14 2.92 -2.37
CA ASN A 132 -33.83 3.69 -1.35
C ASN A 132 -32.95 4.78 -0.74
N ILE A 133 -31.64 4.76 -0.99
CA ILE A 133 -30.67 5.68 -0.43
C ILE A 133 -30.21 6.63 -1.54
N VAL A 134 -30.67 7.88 -1.45
CA VAL A 134 -30.46 8.89 -2.49
C VAL A 134 -29.35 9.84 -2.05
N PRO A 135 -28.31 10.07 -2.86
CA PRO A 135 -27.28 11.05 -2.54
C PRO A 135 -27.87 12.46 -2.48
N GLN A 136 -27.39 13.27 -1.54
CA GLN A 136 -27.78 14.67 -1.32
C GLN A 136 -26.59 15.64 -1.40
N GLY A 137 -25.40 15.12 -1.75
CA GLY A 137 -24.17 15.89 -1.85
C GLY A 137 -23.13 15.47 -0.82
N VAL A 138 -22.12 16.32 -0.65
CA VAL A 138 -20.97 16.07 0.23
C VAL A 138 -20.67 17.36 0.99
N THR A 139 -20.36 17.26 2.27
CA THR A 139 -19.84 18.37 3.07
C THR A 139 -18.37 18.16 3.42
N GLY A 140 -17.66 19.25 3.71
CA GLY A 140 -16.31 19.20 4.24
C GLY A 140 -16.22 18.52 5.61
N PRO A 141 -15.01 18.32 6.11
CA PRO A 141 -14.78 17.74 7.43
C PRO A 141 -15.31 18.65 8.56
N PRO A 142 -15.63 18.10 9.74
CA PRO A 142 -16.02 18.89 10.90
C PRO A 142 -14.86 19.78 11.39
N SER A 143 -15.18 20.84 12.13
CA SER A 143 -14.17 21.76 12.69
C SER A 143 -13.25 21.07 13.71
N GLN A 144 -13.83 20.26 14.60
CA GLN A 144 -13.10 19.33 15.45
C GLN A 144 -13.10 17.96 14.78
N ASN A 145 -11.92 17.50 14.36
CA ASN A 145 -11.78 16.31 13.52
C ASN A 145 -10.74 15.31 14.04
N PRO A 146 -10.90 14.78 15.27
CA PRO A 146 -9.95 13.83 15.85
C PRO A 146 -9.85 12.53 15.04
N ASP A 147 -10.92 12.13 14.35
CA ASP A 147 -10.99 10.89 13.57
C ASP A 147 -10.48 11.03 12.12
N GLY A 148 -9.97 12.21 11.75
CA GLY A 148 -9.41 12.45 10.43
C GLY A 148 -10.43 12.25 9.30
N ILE A 149 -11.69 12.65 9.50
CA ILE A 149 -12.72 12.64 8.45
C ILE A 149 -12.25 13.55 7.31
N SER A 150 -12.25 13.05 6.08
CA SER A 150 -11.89 13.84 4.90
C SER A 150 -13.08 14.62 4.33
N ARG A 151 -14.25 13.98 4.34
CA ARG A 151 -15.53 14.51 3.85
C ARG A 151 -16.68 13.69 4.43
N VAL A 152 -17.88 14.24 4.40
CA VAL A 152 -19.10 13.54 4.81
C VAL A 152 -20.07 13.48 3.63
N GLU A 153 -20.33 12.27 3.15
CA GLU A 153 -21.33 12.03 2.11
C GLU A 153 -22.72 12.07 2.75
N LYS A 154 -23.63 12.86 2.17
CA LYS A 154 -24.99 13.03 2.68
C LYS A 154 -25.96 12.24 1.81
N TYR A 155 -26.88 11.53 2.44
CA TYR A 155 -27.91 10.76 1.78
C TYR A 155 -29.28 11.00 2.43
N ARG A 156 -30.34 10.62 1.72
CA ARG A 156 -31.71 10.62 2.23
C ARG A 156 -32.40 9.32 1.90
N CYS A 157 -33.08 8.73 2.88
CA CYS A 157 -33.91 7.55 2.67
C CYS A 157 -35.22 7.94 1.97
N ARG A 158 -35.58 7.27 0.87
CA ARG A 158 -36.87 7.48 0.18
C ARG A 158 -38.07 7.06 1.04
N THR A 159 -37.94 5.95 1.77
CA THR A 159 -39.06 5.35 2.51
C THR A 159 -39.44 6.15 3.75
N CYS A 160 -38.47 6.50 4.59
CA CYS A 160 -38.74 7.17 5.88
C CYS A 160 -38.20 8.61 5.94
N SER A 161 -37.72 9.15 4.83
CA SER A 161 -37.24 10.54 4.68
C SER A 161 -36.07 10.98 5.58
N VAL A 162 -35.49 10.06 6.37
CA VAL A 162 -34.40 10.38 7.29
C VAL A 162 -33.13 10.77 6.54
N ALA A 163 -32.43 11.78 7.05
CA ALA A 163 -31.09 12.13 6.59
C ALA A 163 -30.07 11.12 7.12
N ILE A 164 -29.11 10.77 6.28
CA ILE A 164 -28.07 9.78 6.58
C ILE A 164 -26.74 10.40 6.24
N GLU A 165 -25.76 10.21 7.12
CA GLU A 165 -24.41 10.70 6.92
C GLU A 165 -23.45 9.53 6.84
N PHE A 166 -22.52 9.62 5.90
CA PHE A 166 -21.44 8.65 5.75
C PHE A 166 -20.10 9.38 5.76
N PRO A 167 -19.48 9.54 6.95
CA PRO A 167 -18.16 10.14 7.09
C PRO A 167 -17.08 9.23 6.47
N ARG A 168 -16.16 9.83 5.72
CA ARG A 168 -15.01 9.15 5.09
C ARG A 168 -13.77 9.30 5.97
N TYR A 169 -13.52 8.31 6.83
CA TYR A 169 -12.47 8.34 7.86
C TYR A 169 -11.07 8.00 7.30
N ASN A 170 -10.07 8.80 7.67
CA ASN A 170 -8.66 8.47 7.43
C ASN A 170 -7.95 7.88 8.67
N SER A 171 -8.57 7.91 9.85
CA SER A 171 -8.04 7.23 11.03
C SER A 171 -8.20 5.71 10.90
N ALA A 172 -7.09 4.99 10.70
CA ALA A 172 -7.12 3.52 10.65
C ALA A 172 -7.69 2.90 11.94
N VAL A 173 -7.44 3.53 13.09
CA VAL A 173 -8.00 3.11 14.38
C VAL A 173 -9.52 3.24 14.38
N LYS A 174 -10.07 4.33 13.86
CA LYS A 174 -11.53 4.50 13.76
C LYS A 174 -12.15 3.44 12.84
N LEU A 175 -11.43 3.02 11.81
CA LEU A 175 -11.88 1.98 10.89
C LEU A 175 -11.96 0.58 11.54
N LEU A 176 -11.20 0.31 12.62
CA LEU A 176 -11.35 -0.92 13.41
C LEU A 176 -12.74 -1.02 14.08
N GLU A 177 -13.34 0.14 14.39
CA GLU A 177 -14.68 0.25 14.96
C GLU A 177 -15.76 0.23 13.89
N THR A 178 -15.62 1.06 12.85
CA THR A 178 -16.67 1.19 11.81
C THR A 178 -16.74 -0.03 10.91
N ARG A 179 -15.61 -0.73 10.71
CA ARG A 179 -15.49 -1.98 9.94
C ARG A 179 -16.10 -1.91 8.54
N GLN A 180 -16.11 -0.72 7.94
CA GLN A 180 -16.77 -0.53 6.66
C GLN A 180 -16.21 0.66 5.88
N GLY A 181 -16.29 0.60 4.55
CA GLY A 181 -15.83 1.68 3.68
C GLY A 181 -15.65 1.25 2.22
N ARG A 182 -14.80 1.98 1.50
CA ARG A 182 -14.40 1.69 0.11
C ARG A 182 -12.89 1.45 0.06
N CYS A 183 -12.31 1.28 -1.13
CA CYS A 183 -10.89 0.90 -1.29
C CYS A 183 -9.90 1.66 -0.38
N GLY A 184 -10.06 2.98 -0.24
CA GLY A 184 -9.25 3.80 0.68
C GLY A 184 -9.32 3.32 2.13
N GLU A 185 -10.53 3.20 2.69
CA GLU A 185 -10.74 2.70 4.06
C GLU A 185 -10.31 1.23 4.22
N TRP A 186 -10.60 0.38 3.22
CA TRP A 186 -10.22 -1.03 3.23
C TRP A 186 -8.71 -1.18 3.37
N VAL A 187 -7.92 -0.53 2.50
CA VAL A 187 -6.46 -0.61 2.52
C VAL A 187 -5.88 0.04 3.77
N ASN A 188 -6.43 1.18 4.20
CA ASN A 188 -5.96 1.87 5.41
C ASN A 188 -6.11 1.00 6.67
N CYS A 189 -7.28 0.38 6.85
CA CYS A 189 -7.51 -0.52 7.98
C CYS A 189 -6.69 -1.82 7.86
N PHE A 190 -6.65 -2.41 6.66
CA PHE A 190 -5.89 -3.64 6.41
C PHE A 190 -4.39 -3.47 6.63
N MET A 191 -3.81 -2.33 6.24
CA MET A 191 -2.40 -2.00 6.49
C MET A 191 -2.08 -1.99 7.98
N LEU A 192 -2.93 -1.37 8.81
CA LEU A 192 -2.75 -1.35 10.26
C LEU A 192 -2.83 -2.76 10.86
N ILE A 193 -3.86 -3.53 10.49
CA ILE A 193 -4.04 -4.90 10.99
C ILE A 193 -2.88 -5.79 10.56
N SER A 194 -2.47 -5.72 9.29
CA SER A 194 -1.35 -6.51 8.76
C SER A 194 -0.05 -6.20 9.49
N GLN A 195 0.25 -4.91 9.72
CA GLN A 195 1.42 -4.52 10.48
C GLN A 195 1.37 -5.04 11.93
N ALA A 196 0.18 -5.09 12.55
CA ALA A 196 0.00 -5.60 13.91
C ALA A 196 0.19 -7.11 14.00
N VAL A 197 -0.46 -7.87 13.10
CA VAL A 197 -0.41 -9.35 13.09
C VAL A 197 0.95 -9.88 12.68
N LEU A 198 1.60 -9.27 11.68
CA LEU A 198 2.94 -9.66 11.22
C LEU A 198 4.06 -9.09 12.10
N GLY A 199 3.74 -8.06 12.87
CA GLY A 199 4.64 -7.40 13.81
C GLY A 199 5.34 -6.15 13.25
N PRO A 200 5.95 -5.33 14.13
CA PRO A 200 6.46 -3.99 13.78
C PRO A 200 7.63 -3.94 12.77
N GLU A 201 8.28 -5.08 12.55
CA GLU A 201 9.40 -5.27 11.64
C GLU A 201 8.96 -5.73 10.24
N ALA A 202 7.70 -6.16 10.09
CA ALA A 202 7.16 -6.56 8.80
C ALA A 202 7.19 -5.38 7.83
N GLN A 203 7.64 -5.64 6.60
CA GLN A 203 7.73 -4.62 5.57
C GLN A 203 6.43 -4.57 4.79
N MET A 204 5.58 -3.61 5.14
CA MET A 204 4.35 -3.27 4.43
C MET A 204 4.56 -2.02 3.57
N ARG A 205 3.91 -1.97 2.40
CA ARG A 205 3.98 -0.84 1.46
C ARG A 205 2.58 -0.47 1.01
N TYR A 206 2.21 0.80 1.23
CA TYR A 206 0.98 1.36 0.67
C TYR A 206 1.21 1.67 -0.81
N VAL A 207 0.29 1.27 -1.67
CA VAL A 207 0.38 1.52 -3.12
C VAL A 207 -0.76 2.40 -3.56
N TRP A 208 -0.40 3.53 -4.17
CA TRP A 208 -1.32 4.52 -4.68
C TRP A 208 -1.29 4.55 -6.19
N ASN A 209 -2.46 4.43 -6.82
CA ASN A 209 -2.63 4.72 -8.24
C ASN A 209 -3.37 6.06 -8.42
N ASN A 210 -2.84 6.92 -9.29
CA ASN A 210 -3.39 8.25 -9.57
C ASN A 210 -4.85 8.24 -10.01
N GLU A 211 -5.26 7.19 -10.71
CA GLU A 211 -6.64 6.95 -11.10
C GLU A 211 -7.41 6.32 -9.93
N ASP A 212 -7.50 7.03 -8.81
CA ASP A 212 -8.36 6.78 -7.63
C ASP A 212 -8.55 5.30 -7.29
N HIS A 213 -7.44 4.62 -7.05
CA HIS A 213 -7.43 3.29 -6.44
C HIS A 213 -6.16 3.09 -5.64
N VAL A 214 -6.25 2.26 -4.63
CA VAL A 214 -5.17 2.02 -3.68
C VAL A 214 -5.22 0.55 -3.28
N TRP A 215 -4.06 0.00 -2.96
CA TRP A 215 -3.87 -1.35 -2.48
C TRP A 215 -2.57 -1.38 -1.66
N CYS A 216 -2.07 -2.57 -1.32
CA CYS A 216 -0.85 -2.70 -0.56
C CYS A 216 0.07 -3.80 -1.10
N GLU A 217 1.27 -3.85 -0.57
CA GLU A 217 2.21 -4.93 -0.78
C GLU A 217 2.87 -5.29 0.54
N TYR A 218 3.30 -6.54 0.65
CA TYR A 218 4.19 -6.98 1.71
C TYR A 218 5.46 -7.58 1.11
N TYR A 219 6.58 -7.47 1.82
CA TYR A 219 7.82 -8.12 1.40
C TYR A 219 7.85 -9.55 1.92
N SER A 220 7.66 -10.53 1.04
CA SER A 220 7.79 -11.94 1.39
C SER A 220 9.27 -12.31 1.52
N SER A 221 9.66 -12.80 2.70
CA SER A 221 10.99 -13.36 2.92
C SER A 221 11.22 -14.68 2.17
N GLY A 222 10.15 -15.46 1.95
CA GLY A 222 10.17 -16.70 1.16
C GLY A 222 10.42 -16.43 -0.32
N LEU A 223 9.62 -15.53 -0.89
CA LEU A 223 9.71 -15.16 -2.31
C LEU A 223 10.80 -14.11 -2.59
N LYS A 224 11.38 -13.51 -1.55
CA LYS A 224 12.44 -12.49 -1.59
C LYS A 224 12.07 -11.28 -2.45
N ARG A 225 10.79 -10.87 -2.42
CA ARG A 225 10.26 -9.74 -3.19
C ARG A 225 9.00 -9.17 -2.58
N TRP A 226 8.66 -7.96 -3.02
CA TRP A 226 7.33 -7.38 -2.80
C TRP A 226 6.25 -8.16 -3.54
N VAL A 227 5.24 -8.59 -2.80
CA VAL A 227 4.07 -9.31 -3.27
C VAL A 227 2.87 -8.38 -3.24
N HIS A 228 2.12 -8.36 -4.33
CA HIS A 228 0.87 -7.60 -4.45
C HIS A 228 -0.19 -8.12 -3.49
N LEU A 229 -0.90 -7.22 -2.81
CA LEU A 229 -2.04 -7.51 -1.95
C LEU A 229 -3.18 -6.52 -2.22
N ASP A 230 -4.35 -7.05 -2.59
CA ASP A 230 -5.58 -6.27 -2.64
C ASP A 230 -6.60 -6.82 -1.64
N PRO A 231 -6.81 -6.15 -0.48
CA PRO A 231 -7.75 -6.64 0.52
C PRO A 231 -9.22 -6.54 0.05
N CYS A 232 -9.54 -5.63 -0.87
CA CYS A 232 -10.90 -5.50 -1.41
C CYS A 232 -11.26 -6.76 -2.22
N GLU A 233 -10.28 -7.32 -2.93
CA GLU A 233 -10.47 -8.51 -3.75
C GLU A 233 -10.03 -9.80 -3.06
N ALA A 234 -9.39 -9.72 -1.88
CA ALA A 234 -8.65 -10.80 -1.24
C ALA A 234 -7.61 -11.43 -2.19
N ALA A 235 -7.00 -10.59 -3.04
CA ALA A 235 -6.05 -11.02 -4.06
C ALA A 235 -4.62 -11.03 -3.52
N PHE A 236 -3.88 -12.08 -3.85
CA PHE A 236 -2.48 -12.28 -3.47
C PHE A 236 -1.63 -12.51 -4.71
N ASP A 237 -0.62 -11.66 -4.91
CA ASP A 237 0.34 -11.73 -6.02
C ASP A 237 -0.23 -11.60 -7.45
N GLU A 238 -1.33 -10.86 -7.58
CA GLU A 238 -2.00 -10.60 -8.86
C GLU A 238 -1.83 -9.15 -9.39
N PRO A 239 -0.62 -8.67 -9.73
CA PRO A 239 -0.43 -7.29 -10.20
C PRO A 239 -1.16 -6.96 -11.52
N SER A 240 -1.50 -7.98 -12.33
CA SER A 240 -2.27 -7.84 -13.57
C SER A 240 -3.77 -7.57 -13.36
N LEU A 241 -4.25 -7.67 -12.12
CA LEU A 241 -5.67 -7.50 -11.75
C LEU A 241 -6.27 -6.22 -12.34
N TYR A 242 -5.51 -5.13 -12.35
CA TYR A 242 -6.04 -3.81 -12.70
C TYR A 242 -6.12 -3.58 -14.22
N THR A 243 -5.00 -3.70 -14.95
CA THR A 243 -5.01 -3.40 -16.39
C THR A 243 -5.52 -4.54 -17.24
N ASP A 244 -5.23 -5.79 -16.88
CA ASP A 244 -5.62 -6.95 -17.68
C ASP A 244 -7.06 -7.38 -17.35
N ASN A 245 -7.37 -7.58 -16.06
CA ASN A 245 -8.69 -8.10 -15.70
C ASN A 245 -9.77 -7.01 -15.66
N TRP A 246 -9.50 -5.85 -15.07
CA TRP A 246 -10.49 -4.75 -15.01
C TRP A 246 -10.47 -3.83 -16.23
N GLY A 247 -9.48 -3.99 -17.11
CA GLY A 247 -9.29 -3.10 -18.25
C GLY A 247 -9.03 -1.64 -17.84
N LYS A 248 -8.56 -1.39 -16.61
CA LYS A 248 -8.37 -0.05 -16.06
C LYS A 248 -7.21 0.66 -16.73
N ALA A 249 -7.43 1.88 -17.21
CA ALA A 249 -6.34 2.72 -17.70
C ALA A 249 -5.62 3.43 -16.53
N MET A 250 -4.28 3.40 -16.51
CA MET A 250 -3.48 3.92 -15.39
C MET A 250 -2.26 4.73 -15.87
N SER A 251 -1.83 5.74 -15.11
CA SER A 251 -0.68 6.60 -15.42
C SER A 251 0.50 6.42 -14.46
N TRP A 252 0.23 6.61 -13.16
CA TRP A 252 1.21 6.56 -12.09
C TRP A 252 0.73 5.58 -11.03
N VAL A 253 1.65 4.71 -10.62
CA VAL A 253 1.49 3.83 -9.46
C VAL A 253 2.70 4.02 -8.57
N VAL A 254 2.52 4.52 -7.36
CA VAL A 254 3.60 4.83 -6.43
C VAL A 254 3.44 4.01 -5.16
N GLY A 255 4.46 3.22 -4.84
CA GLY A 255 4.54 2.49 -3.57
C GLY A 255 5.32 3.29 -2.54
N VAL A 256 4.82 3.36 -1.31
CA VAL A 256 5.45 4.05 -0.17
C VAL A 256 5.46 3.12 1.04
N ASN A 257 6.63 2.91 1.63
CA ASN A 257 6.79 2.25 2.93
C ASN A 257 7.52 3.18 3.90
N HIS A 258 7.89 2.70 5.08
CA HIS A 258 8.57 3.48 6.11
C HIS A 258 10.03 3.84 5.77
N SER A 259 10.61 3.23 4.74
CA SER A 259 12.02 3.36 4.38
C SER A 259 12.25 4.09 3.05
N TYR A 260 11.33 4.01 2.09
CA TYR A 260 11.43 4.67 0.80
C TYR A 260 10.09 4.75 0.07
N MET A 261 10.07 5.54 -1.01
CA MET A 261 9.03 5.48 -2.04
C MET A 261 9.61 5.09 -3.39
N VAL A 262 8.78 4.55 -4.28
CA VAL A 262 9.21 4.09 -5.60
C VAL A 262 8.04 4.13 -6.59
N ASP A 263 8.35 4.44 -7.85
CA ASP A 263 7.42 4.31 -8.95
C ASP A 263 7.30 2.84 -9.38
N LEU A 264 6.11 2.28 -9.22
CA LEU A 264 5.72 0.90 -9.52
C LEU A 264 4.86 0.81 -10.78
N SER A 265 4.76 1.87 -11.58
CA SER A 265 3.92 1.88 -12.79
C SER A 265 4.25 0.70 -13.72
N HIS A 266 5.54 0.38 -13.89
CA HIS A 266 5.98 -0.78 -14.69
C HIS A 266 5.50 -2.14 -14.18
N LYS A 267 5.22 -2.26 -12.87
CA LYS A 267 4.78 -3.52 -12.24
C LYS A 267 3.29 -3.77 -12.45
N TYR A 268 2.48 -2.71 -12.46
CA TYR A 268 1.02 -2.78 -12.42
C TYR A 268 0.33 -2.35 -13.71
N ILE A 269 1.03 -1.63 -14.59
CA ILE A 269 0.55 -1.33 -15.94
C ILE A 269 1.10 -2.40 -16.88
N THR A 270 0.58 -3.62 -16.73
CA THR A 270 1.03 -4.80 -17.48
C THR A 270 0.53 -4.77 -18.93
N ASN A 271 -0.60 -4.09 -19.18
CA ASN A 271 -1.15 -3.87 -20.51
C ASN A 271 -0.78 -2.48 -21.06
N SER A 272 0.07 -2.43 -22.08
CA SER A 272 0.49 -1.17 -22.71
C SER A 272 -0.67 -0.37 -23.32
N ASN A 273 -1.76 -1.03 -23.74
CA ASN A 273 -2.94 -0.37 -24.29
C ASN A 273 -3.76 0.36 -23.23
N LYS A 274 -3.47 0.11 -21.95
CA LYS A 274 -4.10 0.75 -20.79
C LYS A 274 -3.18 1.78 -20.13
N THR A 275 -2.04 2.09 -20.73
CA THR A 275 -1.14 3.14 -20.23
C THR A 275 -1.68 4.52 -20.57
N ILE A 276 -1.89 5.36 -19.55
CA ILE A 276 -2.10 6.79 -19.70
C ILE A 276 -0.72 7.46 -19.66
N ASP A 277 -0.38 8.24 -20.67
CA ASP A 277 0.87 9.00 -20.68
C ASP A 277 0.93 9.93 -19.45
N LYS A 278 2.01 9.78 -18.68
CA LYS A 278 2.32 10.57 -17.49
C LYS A 278 2.32 12.08 -17.77
N SER A 279 2.65 12.50 -19.00
CA SER A 279 2.61 13.91 -19.44
C SER A 279 1.20 14.52 -19.42
N ARG A 280 0.15 13.69 -19.42
CA ARG A 280 -1.24 14.15 -19.26
C ARG A 280 -1.53 14.53 -17.80
N VAL A 281 -0.85 13.90 -16.86
CA VAL A 281 -1.06 14.07 -15.42
C VAL A 281 -0.16 15.16 -14.83
N VAL A 282 1.10 15.25 -15.29
CA VAL A 282 2.08 16.23 -14.81
C VAL A 282 2.73 16.94 -15.99
N ASP A 283 3.16 18.19 -15.82
CA ASP A 283 3.76 18.98 -16.89
C ASP A 283 5.22 18.58 -17.12
N ASN A 284 5.96 18.28 -16.05
CA ASN A 284 7.35 17.86 -16.12
C ASN A 284 7.57 16.48 -15.48
N VAL A 285 7.38 15.43 -16.28
CA VAL A 285 7.55 14.02 -15.86
C VAL A 285 8.92 13.80 -15.22
N TRP A 286 10.00 14.30 -15.85
CA TRP A 286 11.36 14.14 -15.31
C TRP A 286 11.54 14.78 -13.94
N ALA A 287 10.96 15.97 -13.71
CA ALA A 287 11.05 16.65 -12.43
C ALA A 287 10.28 15.88 -11.34
N VAL A 288 9.13 15.30 -11.67
CA VAL A 288 8.35 14.46 -10.75
C VAL A 288 9.08 13.15 -10.44
N GLU A 289 9.61 12.44 -11.44
CA GLU A 289 10.42 11.22 -11.20
C GLU A 289 11.68 11.52 -10.38
N SER A 290 12.32 12.66 -10.65
CA SER A 290 13.45 13.14 -9.85
C SER A 290 13.06 13.47 -8.41
N THR A 291 11.84 13.99 -8.21
CA THR A 291 11.30 14.27 -6.87
C THR A 291 11.03 12.97 -6.12
N ILE A 292 10.40 11.97 -6.75
CA ILE A 292 10.19 10.64 -6.14
C ILE A 292 11.53 10.04 -5.71
N ARG A 293 12.56 10.09 -6.58
CA ARG A 293 13.90 9.58 -6.26
C ARG A 293 14.55 10.34 -5.10
N LEU A 294 14.39 11.66 -5.05
CA LEU A 294 14.90 12.48 -3.95
C LEU A 294 14.20 12.15 -2.63
N MET A 295 12.88 12.02 -2.64
CA MET A 295 12.08 11.63 -1.47
C MET A 295 12.48 10.23 -0.99
N ALA A 296 12.67 9.28 -1.91
CA ALA A 296 13.20 7.95 -1.57
C ALA A 296 14.56 8.04 -0.86
N PHE A 297 15.45 8.92 -1.33
CA PHE A 297 16.77 9.10 -0.70
C PHE A 297 16.68 9.73 0.69
N GLN A 298 15.81 10.73 0.85
CA GLN A 298 15.53 11.36 2.14
C GLN A 298 14.96 10.35 3.14
N MET A 299 14.00 9.52 2.70
CA MET A 299 13.39 8.47 3.52
C MET A 299 14.41 7.40 3.93
N LEU A 300 15.27 6.94 3.01
CA LEU A 300 16.30 5.94 3.32
C LEU A 300 17.30 6.47 4.36
N LEU A 301 17.71 7.74 4.21
CA LEU A 301 18.61 8.40 5.16
C LEU A 301 17.95 8.55 6.53
N LYS A 302 16.71 9.05 6.58
CA LYS A 302 15.92 9.17 7.80
C LYS A 302 15.74 7.81 8.48
N TYR A 303 15.42 6.77 7.71
CA TYR A 303 15.25 5.42 8.22
C TYR A 303 16.52 4.91 8.89
N TYR A 304 17.67 5.03 8.23
CA TYR A 304 18.96 4.67 8.80
C TYR A 304 19.23 5.43 10.11
N GLN A 305 19.07 6.75 10.11
CA GLN A 305 19.33 7.60 11.27
C GLN A 305 18.44 7.30 12.48
N LEU A 306 17.17 6.95 12.25
CA LEU A 306 16.20 6.74 13.34
C LEU A 306 16.10 5.28 13.81
N ASN A 307 16.36 4.31 12.93
CA ASN A 307 16.08 2.90 13.22
C ASN A 307 17.34 2.01 13.26
N ILE A 308 18.46 2.45 12.65
CA ILE A 308 19.68 1.62 12.54
C ILE A 308 20.84 2.25 13.29
N GLU A 309 21.10 3.55 13.10
CA GLU A 309 22.19 4.26 13.76
C GLU A 309 22.11 4.20 15.30
N PRO A 310 20.93 4.29 15.95
CA PRO A 310 20.84 4.22 17.40
C PRO A 310 21.07 2.82 18.00
N LEU A 311 21.11 1.76 17.19
CA LEU A 311 21.29 0.40 17.69
C LEU A 311 22.65 0.24 18.39
N SER A 312 22.67 -0.47 19.51
CA SER A 312 23.86 -0.80 20.30
C SER A 312 24.62 -2.01 19.73
N VAL A 313 24.90 -1.98 18.43
CA VAL A 313 25.62 -3.02 17.68
C VAL A 313 26.81 -2.42 16.91
N SER A 314 27.69 -3.25 16.37
CA SER A 314 28.87 -2.77 15.63
C SER A 314 28.47 -1.99 14.37
N LYS A 315 29.36 -1.11 13.89
CA LYS A 315 29.13 -0.36 12.64
C LYS A 315 28.94 -1.30 11.43
N ALA A 316 29.65 -2.43 11.39
CA ALA A 316 29.50 -3.41 10.32
C ALA A 316 28.10 -4.05 10.35
N GLU A 317 27.58 -4.39 11.52
CA GLU A 317 26.21 -4.92 11.67
C GLU A 317 25.16 -3.88 11.25
N LYS A 318 25.32 -2.60 11.61
CA LYS A 318 24.44 -1.51 11.16
C LYS A 318 24.41 -1.41 9.63
N LEU A 319 25.58 -1.42 8.99
CA LEU A 319 25.69 -1.34 7.53
C LEU A 319 25.09 -2.59 6.86
N SER A 320 25.30 -3.77 7.43
CA SER A 320 24.72 -5.01 6.93
C SER A 320 23.19 -5.02 7.04
N LEU A 321 22.64 -4.56 8.16
CA LEU A 321 21.20 -4.39 8.34
C LEU A 321 20.61 -3.43 7.30
N PHE A 322 21.25 -2.27 7.10
CA PHE A 322 20.82 -1.30 6.10
C PHE A 322 20.89 -1.86 4.68
N TYR A 323 21.95 -2.62 4.38
CA TYR A 323 22.12 -3.27 3.08
C TYR A 323 20.97 -4.22 2.78
N TYR A 324 20.71 -5.19 3.66
CA TYR A 324 19.74 -6.25 3.41
C TYR A 324 18.30 -5.80 3.59
N LYS A 325 17.99 -4.98 4.61
CA LYS A 325 16.62 -4.51 4.84
C LYS A 325 16.19 -3.41 3.88
N CYS A 326 17.11 -2.61 3.34
CA CYS A 326 16.75 -1.44 2.54
C CYS A 326 17.38 -1.42 1.15
N LEU A 327 18.72 -1.43 1.05
CA LEU A 327 19.39 -1.17 -0.23
C LEU A 327 19.15 -2.26 -1.28
N VAL A 328 19.22 -3.53 -0.88
CA VAL A 328 18.93 -4.67 -1.77
C VAL A 328 17.46 -4.64 -2.19
N VAL A 329 16.56 -4.42 -1.25
CA VAL A 329 15.12 -4.40 -1.49
C VAL A 329 14.74 -3.27 -2.45
N TYR A 330 15.17 -2.04 -2.16
CA TYR A 330 14.94 -0.88 -3.02
C TYR A 330 15.62 -1.02 -4.39
N GLY A 331 16.88 -1.45 -4.42
CA GLY A 331 17.63 -1.67 -5.66
C GLY A 331 16.99 -2.74 -6.55
N SER A 332 16.39 -3.77 -5.97
CA SER A 332 15.67 -4.81 -6.72
C SER A 332 14.46 -4.25 -7.46
N GLU A 333 13.76 -3.26 -6.90
CA GLU A 333 12.61 -2.63 -7.53
C GLU A 333 13.03 -1.69 -8.68
N LEU A 334 14.17 -1.02 -8.56
CA LEU A 334 14.70 -0.14 -9.61
C LEU A 334 15.25 -0.91 -10.83
N ASN A 335 15.73 -2.14 -10.62
CA ASN A 335 16.37 -2.95 -11.66
C ASN A 335 15.40 -3.90 -12.38
N LYS A 336 14.14 -3.99 -11.95
CA LYS A 336 13.13 -4.81 -12.64
C LYS A 336 12.73 -4.14 -13.94
N SER A 337 13.02 -4.82 -15.06
CA SER A 337 12.54 -4.43 -16.38
C SER A 337 11.02 -4.69 -16.49
N PRO A 338 10.26 -3.87 -17.25
CA PRO A 338 8.81 -4.07 -17.47
C PRO A 338 8.42 -5.47 -17.96
N THR A 339 9.35 -6.25 -18.51
CA THR A 339 9.10 -7.56 -19.13
C THR A 339 9.25 -8.78 -18.21
N SER A 340 9.60 -8.62 -16.92
CA SER A 340 10.00 -9.76 -16.07
C SER A 340 8.91 -10.38 -15.19
N THR A 341 7.73 -9.78 -15.07
CA THR A 341 6.63 -10.33 -14.24
C THR A 341 5.73 -11.27 -15.03
N LYS A 342 6.22 -12.49 -15.31
CA LYS A 342 5.31 -13.61 -15.55
C LYS A 342 4.82 -14.10 -14.19
N SER A 343 3.67 -13.62 -13.73
CA SER A 343 3.04 -14.18 -12.52
C SER A 343 2.75 -15.67 -12.74
N ALA A 344 3.04 -16.47 -11.73
CA ALA A 344 2.51 -17.83 -11.64
C ALA A 344 0.98 -17.69 -11.52
N VAL A 345 0.26 -18.08 -12.57
CA VAL A 345 -1.20 -18.03 -12.60
C VAL A 345 -1.73 -19.04 -11.59
N THR A 346 -2.00 -18.61 -10.36
CA THR A 346 -2.87 -19.37 -9.47
C THR A 346 -4.29 -19.17 -10.00
N ARG A 347 -4.76 -20.13 -10.83
CA ARG A 347 -6.14 -20.14 -11.33
C ARG A 347 -7.11 -20.48 -10.18
N THR A 348 -7.32 -19.54 -9.27
CA THR A 348 -8.58 -19.45 -8.53
C THR A 348 -9.37 -18.36 -9.23
N ALA A 349 -10.38 -18.76 -10.00
CA ALA A 349 -11.28 -17.83 -10.66
C ALA A 349 -11.81 -16.81 -9.63
N THR A 350 -11.36 -15.56 -9.73
CA THR A 350 -11.84 -14.49 -8.86
C THR A 350 -13.31 -14.25 -9.19
N THR A 351 -14.16 -14.48 -8.19
CA THR A 351 -15.56 -14.08 -8.19
C THR A 351 -15.66 -12.56 -8.28
N GLY A 352 -16.53 -12.08 -9.19
CA GLY A 352 -16.96 -10.69 -9.43
C GLY A 352 -16.32 -9.55 -8.63
N ARG A 353 -15.68 -8.63 -9.36
CA ARG A 353 -15.18 -7.31 -8.94
C ARG A 353 -16.12 -6.60 -7.95
N GLN A 354 -15.60 -6.16 -6.79
CA GLN A 354 -16.35 -5.30 -5.86
C GLN A 354 -16.09 -3.81 -6.19
N THR A 355 -16.91 -3.24 -7.06
CA THR A 355 -16.82 -1.82 -7.46
C THR A 355 -17.80 -0.89 -6.80
N GLY A 356 -17.50 0.42 -6.91
CA GLY A 356 -18.51 1.48 -6.86
C GLY A 356 -19.59 1.31 -7.95
N GLY A 357 -20.65 2.12 -7.89
CA GLY A 357 -21.81 1.98 -8.79
C GLY A 357 -21.47 2.10 -10.30
N PRO A 358 -22.37 1.67 -11.21
CA PRO A 358 -22.12 1.60 -12.66
C PRO A 358 -21.70 2.92 -13.32
N GLU A 359 -22.19 4.05 -12.82
CA GLU A 359 -21.79 5.39 -13.28
C GLU A 359 -20.31 5.66 -12.98
N TRP A 360 -19.81 5.15 -11.85
CA TRP A 360 -18.43 5.30 -11.39
C TRP A 360 -17.46 4.44 -12.20
N THR A 361 -17.84 3.22 -12.59
CA THR A 361 -17.01 2.33 -13.42
C THR A 361 -17.01 2.78 -14.89
N THR A 362 -18.15 3.28 -15.39
CA THR A 362 -18.31 3.73 -16.79
C THR A 362 -17.58 5.03 -17.08
N ALA A 363 -17.60 6.00 -16.17
CA ALA A 363 -16.87 7.26 -16.33
C ALA A 363 -15.33 7.07 -16.46
N ARG A 364 -14.82 5.86 -16.19
CA ARG A 364 -13.39 5.53 -16.12
C ARG A 364 -12.94 4.54 -17.19
N GLY A 365 -13.84 4.13 -18.08
CA GLY A 365 -13.54 3.15 -19.13
C GLY A 365 -13.28 1.74 -18.60
N GLU A 366 -13.80 1.43 -17.41
CA GLU A 366 -13.62 0.15 -16.70
C GLU A 366 -14.87 -0.76 -16.87
N SER A 367 -15.72 -0.49 -17.86
CA SER A 367 -16.96 -1.25 -18.17
C SER A 367 -16.74 -2.35 -19.22
N GLY A 368 -15.51 -2.88 -19.31
CA GLY A 368 -15.14 -3.94 -20.24
C GLY A 368 -15.34 -5.32 -19.65
#